data_AF-A0A967W506-F1
#
_entry.id   AF-A0A967W506-F1
#
_cell.length_a   1.000
_cell.length_b   1.000
_cell.length_c   1.000
_cell.angle_alpha   90.00
_cell.angle_beta   90.00
_cell.angle_gamma   90.00
#
_symmetry.space_group_name_H-M   'P 1'
#
loop_
_entity.id
_entity.type
_entity.pdbx_description
1 polymer ?
#
loop_
_entity_poly.entity_id
_entity_poly.type
_entity_poly.pdbx_seq_one_letter_code
_entity_poly.pdbx_strand_id
1 'polypeptide(L)' 'QIESILRKDSLDMTDDDRQLIFDKIEADDHQYIIVTHGTDTIIETAKKIMSIKNKVIVLTGAIEPARSKS' A
#
# COMPACT_ATOMS: atom_id res chain seq x y z
N GLN A 1 4.58 -8.99 -11.35
CA GLN A 1 3.40 -9.70 -10.79
C GLN A 1 2.41 -8.67 -10.24
N ILE A 2 1.13 -9.01 -10.11
CA ILE A 2 0.11 -8.14 -9.50
C ILE A 2 -0.67 -8.98 -8.47
N GLU A 3 -0.81 -8.46 -7.25
CA GLU A 3 -1.60 -9.08 -6.19
C GLU A 3 -2.58 -8.06 -5.58
N SER A 4 -3.82 -8.47 -5.39
CA SER A 4 -4.85 -7.65 -4.72
C SER A 4 -4.90 -8.03 -3.25
N ILE A 5 -4.34 -7.18 -2.38
CA ILE A 5 -4.27 -7.44 -0.93
C ILE A 5 -5.56 -7.00 -0.22
N LEU A 6 -6.02 -5.78 -0.50
CA LEU A 6 -7.18 -5.16 0.16
C LEU A 6 -8.07 -4.43 -0.85
N ARG A 7 -9.34 -4.25 -0.47
CA ARG A 7 -10.32 -3.40 -1.15
C ARG A 7 -11.12 -2.63 -0.10
N LYS A 8 -10.46 -1.66 0.54
CA LYS A 8 -11.02 -0.83 1.60
C LYS A 8 -10.77 0.65 1.31
N ASP A 9 -11.62 1.51 1.85
CA ASP A 9 -11.26 2.91 2.03
C ASP A 9 -10.08 2.98 3.01
N SER A 10 -9.14 3.89 2.78
CA SER A 10 -7.98 4.02 3.68
C SER A 10 -8.36 4.48 5.09
N LEU A 11 -9.50 5.16 5.26
CA LEU A 11 -10.04 5.51 6.57
C LEU A 11 -10.56 4.31 7.36
N ASP A 12 -10.95 3.23 6.68
CA ASP A 12 -11.44 1.98 7.29
C ASP A 12 -10.31 0.96 7.52
N MET A 13 -9.06 1.30 7.18
CA MET A 13 -7.92 0.41 7.36
C MET A 13 -7.47 0.35 8.82
N THR A 14 -7.38 -0.87 9.33
CA THR A 14 -6.91 -1.20 10.67
C THR A 14 -5.39 -1.48 10.70
N ASP A 15 -4.81 -1.60 11.88
CA ASP A 15 -3.39 -1.97 12.01
C ASP A 15 -3.11 -3.38 11.50
N ASP A 16 -4.07 -4.30 11.60
CA ASP A 16 -3.96 -5.65 11.06
C ASP A 16 -3.91 -5.62 9.52
N ASP A 17 -4.69 -4.74 8.89
CA ASP A 17 -4.62 -4.52 7.44
C ASP A 17 -3.23 -4.03 7.01
N ARG A 18 -2.62 -3.13 7.78
CA ARG A 18 -1.26 -2.62 7.52
C ARG A 18 -0.19 -3.67 7.80
N GLN A 19 -0.39 -4.53 8.80
CA GLN A 19 0.48 -5.67 9.06
C GLN A 19 0.44 -6.66 7.90
N LEU A 20 -0.75 -6.94 7.35
CA LEU A 20 -0.86 -7.81 6.16
C LEU A 20 -0.09 -7.24 4.96
N ILE A 21 -0.15 -5.93 4.72
CA ILE A 21 0.66 -5.28 3.67
C ILE A 21 2.16 -5.46 3.94
N PHE A 22 2.60 -5.26 5.19
CA PHE A 22 3.99 -5.47 5.59
C PHE A 22 4.45 -6.90 5.29
N ASP A 23 3.70 -7.90 5.78
CA ASP A 23 4.06 -9.32 5.64
C ASP A 23 4.16 -9.72 4.17
N LYS A 24 3.26 -9.21 3.32
CA LYS A 24 3.26 -9.44 1.88
C LYS A 24 4.47 -8.85 1.19
N ILE A 25 4.85 -7.62 1.53
CA ILE A 25 6.02 -6.94 0.95
C ILE A 25 7.32 -7.58 1.43
N GLU A 26 7.39 -7.99 2.70
CA GLU A 26 8.57 -8.62 3.28
C GLU A 26 8.85 -10.00 2.67
N ALA A 27 7.80 -10.80 2.44
CA ALA A 27 7.89 -12.14 1.86
C ALA A 27 8.08 -12.17 0.34
N ASP A 28 7.87 -11.06 -0.36
CA ASP A 28 8.03 -10.98 -1.81
C ASP A 28 9.52 -10.84 -2.17
N ASP A 29 10.04 -11.58 -3.15
CA ASP A 29 11.46 -11.53 -3.54
C ASP A 29 11.81 -10.32 -4.44
N HIS A 30 10.83 -9.60 -4.97
CA HIS A 30 11.07 -8.45 -5.84
C HIS A 30 11.65 -7.26 -5.07
N GLN A 31 12.61 -6.57 -5.70
CA GLN A 31 13.24 -5.38 -5.13
C GLN A 31 12.44 -4.11 -5.33
N TYR A 32 11.58 -4.05 -6.36
CA TYR A 32 10.80 -2.87 -6.74
C TYR A 32 9.32 -3.17 -6.60
N ILE A 33 8.63 -2.46 -5.71
CA ILE A 33 7.23 -2.70 -5.38
C ILE A 33 6.46 -1.37 -5.46
N ILE A 34 5.32 -1.39 -6.14
CA ILE A 34 4.37 -0.29 -6.18
C ILE A 34 3.12 -0.71 -5.41
N VAL A 35 2.71 0.10 -4.44
CA VAL A 35 1.49 -0.10 -3.65
C VAL A 35 0.49 0.99 -4.01
N THR A 36 -0.65 0.60 -4.58
CA THR A 36 -1.79 1.49 -4.75
C THR A 36 -2.56 1.60 -3.43
N HIS A 37 -2.79 2.80 -2.95
CA HIS A 37 -3.39 3.06 -1.63
C HIS A 37 -4.31 4.28 -1.69
N GLY A 38 -5.31 4.36 -0.81
CA GLY A 38 -6.08 5.58 -0.58
C GLY A 38 -5.21 6.69 0.02
N THR A 39 -5.54 7.96 -0.19
CA THR A 39 -4.64 9.06 0.20
C THR A 39 -4.68 9.39 1.68
N ASP A 40 -5.80 9.17 2.37
CA ASP A 40 -6.01 9.68 3.73
C ASP A 40 -5.07 9.07 4.76
N THR A 41 -4.88 7.74 4.71
CA THR A 41 -4.00 7.04 5.68
C THR A 41 -2.73 6.42 5.07
N ILE A 42 -2.29 6.94 3.92
CA ILE A 42 -1.10 6.42 3.22
C ILE A 42 0.18 6.55 4.05
N ILE A 43 0.26 7.58 4.90
CA ILE A 43 1.44 7.86 5.72
C ILE A 43 1.57 6.82 6.85
N GLU A 44 0.47 6.38 7.44
CA GLU A 44 0.41 5.33 8.46
C GLU A 44 0.90 4.01 7.89
N THR A 45 0.46 3.65 6.69
CA THR A 45 0.95 2.46 5.98
C THR A 45 2.43 2.61 5.63
N ALA A 46 2.86 3.77 5.13
CA ALA A 46 4.27 4.03 4.86
C ALA A 46 5.12 3.83 6.12
N LYS A 47 4.70 4.39 7.26
CA LYS A 47 5.40 4.24 8.56
C LYS A 47 5.56 2.78 8.96
N LYS A 48 4.52 1.96 8.76
CA LYS A 48 4.55 0.53 9.09
C LYS A 48 5.63 -0.22 8.30
N ILE A 49 5.84 0.13 7.03
CA ILE A 49 6.73 -0.61 6.12
C ILE A 49 8.15 -0.03 6.01
N MET A 50 8.46 1.10 6.67
CA MET A 50 9.80 1.72 6.63
C MET A 50 10.93 0.83 7.20
N SER A 51 10.58 -0.16 8.02
CA SER A 51 11.56 -1.10 8.59
C SER A 51 12.09 -2.10 7.56
N ILE A 52 11.37 -2.36 6.47
CA ILE A 52 11.79 -3.30 5.41
C ILE A 52 13.04 -2.75 4.72
N LYS A 53 14.08 -3.58 4.63
CA LYS A 53 15.38 -3.22 4.05
C LYS A 53 15.54 -3.83 2.66
N ASN A 54 16.47 -3.26 1.89
CA ASN A 54 16.88 -3.78 0.58
C ASN A 54 15.76 -3.84 -0.47
N LYS A 55 14.72 -3.01 -0.31
CA LYS A 55 13.62 -2.86 -1.28
C LYS A 55 13.34 -1.39 -1.52
N VAL A 56 12.90 -1.08 -2.73
CA VAL A 56 12.36 0.21 -3.14
C VAL A 56 10.85 0.06 -3.22
N ILE A 57 10.17 0.70 -2.28
CA ILE A 57 8.71 0.63 -2.16
C ILE A 57 8.14 2.02 -2.45
N VAL A 58 7.28 2.11 -3.46
CA VAL A 58 6.57 3.34 -3.82
C VAL A 58 5.10 3.17 -3.47
N LEU A 59 4.60 4.02 -2.57
CA LEU A 59 3.16 4.15 -2.34
C LEU A 59 2.61 5.23 -3.28
N THR A 60 1.49 4.95 -3.91
CA THR A 60 0.80 5.90 -4.78
C THR A 60 -0.70 5.84 -4.57
N GLY A 61 -1.35 6.99 -4.71
CA GLY A 61 -2.79 7.15 -4.57
C GLY A 61 -3.26 8.30 -5.46
N ALA A 62 -4.57 8.48 -5.54
CA ALA A 62 -5.19 9.55 -6.29
C ALA A 62 -6.28 10.23 -5.45
N ILE A 63 -6.32 11.56 -5.51
CA ILE A 63 -7.39 12.36 -4.89
C ILE A 63 -8.68 12.26 -5.72
N GLU A 64 -8.55 12.14 -7.04
CA GLU A 64 -9.69 12.00 -7.94
C GLU A 64 -9.84 10.55 -8.42
N PRO A 65 -11.06 9.98 -8.41
CA PRO A 65 -11.29 8.63 -8.93
C PRO A 65 -11.05 8.56 -10.43
N ALA A 66 -10.41 7.48 -10.90
CA ALA A 66 -10.06 7.29 -12.31
C ALA A 66 -11.26 7.32 -13.27
N ARG A 67 -12.47 6.97 -12.80
CA ARG A 67 -13.69 6.93 -13.60
C ARG A 67 -14.50 8.25 -13.61
N SER A 68 -14.02 9.29 -12.93
CA SER A 68 -14.74 10.57 -12.82
C SER A 68 -14.57 11.47 -14.06
N LYS A 69 -13.62 11.14 -14.94
CA LYS A 69 -13.45 11.80 -16.24
C LYS A 69 -14.32 11.06 -17.26
N SER A 70 -15.51 11.62 -17.53
CA SER A 70 -16.32 11.33 -18.71
C SER A 70 -15.87 12.21 -19.87
#